data_AF-A0A7X8YNM2-F1
#
_entry.id   AF-A0A7X8YNM2-F1
#
_cell.length_a   1.000
_cell.length_b   1.000
_cell.length_c   1.000
_cell.angle_alpha   90.00
_cell.angle_beta   90.00
_cell.angle_gamma   90.00
#
_symmetry.space_group_name_H-M   'P 1'
#
loop_
_entity.id
_entity.type
_entity.pdbx_description
1 polymer ?
#
loop_
_entity_poly.entity_id
_entity_poly.type
_entity_poly.pdbx_seq_one_letter_code
_entity_poly.pdbx_strand_id
1 'polypeptide(L)' 'MKLTAEEDQIARRVDNYFRSPDMSLREKLFNAKLIAVHDLELENFTCQNEKEKLAHYYQMLDSIMQKLEA' A
#
# COMPACT_ATOMS: atom_id res chain seq x y z
N MET A 1 1.69 13.73 10.94
CA MET A 1 1.05 14.49 9.82
C MET A 1 -0.36 13.96 9.54
N LYS A 2 -1.27 14.70 8.88
CA LYS A 2 -2.60 14.17 8.48
C LYS A 2 -2.54 13.51 7.10
N LEU A 3 -3.19 12.35 6.94
CA LEU A 3 -3.35 11.68 5.66
C LEU A 3 -4.26 12.47 4.72
N THR A 4 -3.99 12.40 3.42
CA THR A 4 -4.92 12.87 2.38
C THR A 4 -6.16 11.96 2.32
N ALA A 5 -7.21 12.39 1.61
CA ALA A 5 -8.41 11.56 1.43
C ALA A 5 -8.11 10.22 0.73
N GLU A 6 -7.22 10.24 -0.26
CA GLU A 6 -6.80 9.04 -0.99
C GLU A 6 -5.95 8.11 -0.13
N GLU A 7 -5.01 8.67 0.64
CA GLU A 7 -4.20 7.93 1.60
C GLU A 7 -5.06 7.25 2.67
N ASP A 8 -6.04 7.96 3.23
CA ASP A 8 -6.99 7.40 4.20
C ASP A 8 -7.82 6.27 3.58
N GLN A 9 -8.28 6.44 2.35
CA GLN A 9 -9.02 5.40 1.63
C GLN A 9 -8.15 4.15 1.41
N ILE A 10 -6.89 4.32 1.00
CA ILE A 10 -5.95 3.22 0.81
C ILE A 10 -5.65 2.52 2.14
N ALA A 11 -5.37 3.26 3.20
CA ALA A 11 -5.10 2.71 4.53
C ALA A 11 -6.27 1.85 5.02
N ARG A 12 -7.52 2.31 4.87
CA ARG A 12 -8.72 1.53 5.21
C ARG A 12 -8.86 0.27 4.35
N ARG A 13 -8.56 0.35 3.06
CA ARG A 13 -8.62 -0.83 2.17
C ARG A 13 -7.60 -1.89 2.58
N VAL A 14 -6.38 -1.47 2.92
CA VAL A 14 -5.33 -2.36 3.43
C VAL A 14 -5.75 -2.99 4.75
N ASP A 15 -6.28 -2.20 5.68
CA ASP A 15 -6.73 -2.69 6.97
C ASP A 15 -7.81 -3.77 6.86
N ASN A 16 -8.76 -3.56 5.93
CA ASN A 16 -9.83 -4.51 5.62
C ASN A 16 -9.37 -5.75 4.83
N TYR A 17 -8.32 -5.63 4.02
CA TYR A 17 -7.75 -6.74 3.26
C TYR A 17 -7.05 -7.73 4.20
N PHE A 18 -6.18 -7.22 5.07
CA PHE A 18 -5.52 -8.01 6.09
C PHE A 18 -6.41 -8.13 7.32
N ARG A 19 -7.36 -9.06 7.30
CA ARG A 19 -8.34 -9.30 8.38
C ARG A 19 -7.76 -9.87 9.68
N SER A 20 -6.44 -9.96 9.81
CA SER A 20 -5.82 -10.42 11.05
C SER A 20 -5.97 -9.35 12.14
N PRO A 21 -6.58 -9.67 13.29
CA PRO A 21 -6.64 -8.76 14.42
C PRO A 21 -5.28 -8.57 15.09
N ASP A 22 -4.34 -9.50 14.90
CA ASP A 22 -3.02 -9.48 15.53
C ASP A 22 -2.00 -8.63 14.75
N MET A 23 -2.36 -8.12 13.57
CA MET A 23 -1.50 -7.20 12.81
C MET A 23 -1.93 -5.76 13.05
N SER A 24 -0.96 -4.92 13.41
CA SER A 24 -1.13 -3.47 13.40
C SER A 24 -1.34 -2.95 11.98
N LEU A 25 -1.99 -1.79 11.83
CA LEU A 25 -2.13 -1.11 10.54
C LEU A 25 -0.77 -0.91 9.85
N ARG A 26 0.29 -0.64 10.62
CA ARG A 26 1.65 -0.49 10.11
C ARG A 26 2.16 -1.78 9.47
N GLU A 27 2.01 -2.92 10.14
CA GLU A 27 2.43 -4.21 9.59
C GLU A 27 1.61 -4.55 8.34
N LYS A 28 0.31 -4.26 8.33
CA LYS A 28 -0.55 -4.46 7.16
C LYS A 28 -0.09 -3.60 5.97
N LEU A 29 0.23 -2.32 6.20
CA LEU A 29 0.77 -1.43 5.17
C LEU A 29 2.14 -1.89 4.66
N PHE A 30 3.02 -2.33 5.54
CA PHE A 30 4.31 -2.89 5.18
C PHE A 30 4.14 -4.13 4.27
N ASN A 31 3.26 -5.06 4.64
CA ASN A 31 2.98 -6.24 3.83
C ASN A 31 2.34 -5.88 2.48
N ALA A 32 1.41 -4.92 2.44
CA ALA A 32 0.85 -4.41 1.18
C ALA A 32 1.94 -3.86 0.25
N LYS A 33 2.90 -3.13 0.82
CA LYS A 33 4.03 -2.55 0.08
C LYS A 33 4.96 -3.62 -0.46
N LEU A 34 5.21 -4.67 0.33
CA LEU A 34 6.02 -5.81 -0.07
C LEU A 34 5.39 -6.58 -1.23
N ILE A 35 4.07 -6.78 -1.21
CA ILE A 35 3.34 -7.38 -2.34
C ILE A 35 3.48 -6.49 -3.59
N ALA A 36 3.26 -5.18 -3.45
CA ALA A 36 3.31 -4.26 -4.59
C ALA A 36 4.71 -4.19 -5.23
N VAL A 37 5.79 -4.17 -4.43
CA VAL A 37 7.16 -4.18 -4.98
C VAL A 37 7.47 -5.50 -5.67
N HIS A 38 7.07 -6.63 -5.08
CA HIS A 38 7.28 -7.95 -5.66
C HIS A 38 6.57 -8.08 -7.01
N ASP A 39 5.32 -7.59 -7.11
CA ASP A 39 4.58 -7.62 -8.37
C ASP A 39 5.18 -6.69 -9.43
N LEU A 40 5.78 -5.57 -9.04
CA LEU A 40 6.53 -4.71 -9.97
C LEU A 40 7.83 -5.37 -10.45
N GLU A 41 8.58 -6.02 -9.56
CA GLU A 41 9.87 -6.65 -9.84
C GLU A 41 9.74 -7.90 -10.73
N LEU A 42 8.68 -8.69 -10.53
CA LEU A 42 8.41 -9.89 -11.33
C LEU A 42 7.61 -9.62 -12.60
N GLU A 43 7.30 -8.35 -12.89
CA GLU A 43 6.41 -7.96 -13.98
C GLU A 43 5.03 -8.67 -13.92
N ASN A 44 4.49 -8.84 -12.70
CA ASN A 44 3.15 -9.41 -12.46
C ASN A 44 2.04 -8.38 -12.76
N PHE A 45 2.03 -7.85 -13.98
CA PHE A 45 0.99 -6.96 -14.50
C PHE A 45 0.73 -7.29 -15.97
N THR A 46 -0.51 -7.12 -16.42
CA THR A 46 -0.90 -7.53 -17.78
C THR A 46 -0.68 -6.44 -18.82
N CYS A 47 -0.59 -5.17 -18.39
CA CYS A 47 -0.36 -4.02 -19.27
C CYS A 47 0.28 -2.83 -18.54
N GLN A 48 0.74 -1.86 -19.32
CA GLN A 48 1.40 -0.65 -18.83
C GLN A 48 0.51 0.18 -17.86
N ASN A 49 -0.79 0.26 -18.11
CA ASN A 49 -1.72 0.95 -17.22
C ASN A 49 -1.83 0.27 -15.84
N GLU A 50 -1.74 -1.06 -15.79
CA GLU A 50 -1.71 -1.77 -14.50
C GLU A 50 -0.39 -1.54 -13.76
N LYS A 51 0.73 -1.54 -14.48
CA LYS A 51 2.04 -1.18 -13.92
C LYS A 51 2.03 0.22 -13.29
N GLU A 52 1.46 1.21 -13.98
CA GLU A 52 1.36 2.58 -13.48
C GLU A 52 0.50 2.68 -12.22
N LYS A 53 -0.65 1.99 -12.20
CA LYS A 53 -1.51 1.92 -11.00
C LYS A 53 -0.81 1.25 -9.83
N LEU A 54 -0.05 0.18 -10.08
CA LEU A 54 0.68 -0.55 -9.05
C LEU A 54 1.84 0.30 -8.49
N ALA A 55 2.56 1.01 -9.35
CA ALA A 55 3.61 1.95 -8.95
C ALA A 55 3.05 3.12 -8.13
N HIS A 56 1.92 3.69 -8.54
CA HIS A 56 1.22 4.72 -7.76
C HIS A 56 0.78 4.17 -6.39
N TYR A 57 0.20 2.98 -6.36
CA TYR A 57 -0.20 2.33 -5.11
C TYR A 57 0.99 2.12 -4.16
N TYR A 58 2.14 1.65 -4.67
CA TYR A 58 3.38 1.53 -3.91
C TYR A 58 3.82 2.88 -3.31
N GLN A 59 3.81 3.96 -4.09
CA GLN A 59 4.18 5.30 -3.62
C GLN A 59 3.23 5.81 -2.52
N MET A 60 1.93 5.54 -2.68
CA MET A 60 0.92 5.90 -1.67
C MET A 60 1.14 5.16 -0.35
N LEU A 61 1.44 3.85 -0.40
CA LEU A 61 1.77 3.08 0.79
C LEU A 61 3.01 3.63 1.49
N ASP A 62 4.05 3.98 0.75
CA ASP A 62 5.27 4.58 1.29
C ASP A 62 4.99 5.93 1.98
N SER A 63 4.22 6.81 1.32
CA SER A 63 3.82 8.10 1.89
C SER A 63 3.02 7.95 3.19
N ILE A 64 2.06 7.01 3.22
CA ILE A 64 1.28 6.72 4.43
C ILE A 64 2.20 6.27 5.56
N MET A 65 3.11 5.32 5.28
CA MET A 65 4.04 4.80 6.28
C MET A 65 4.94 5.89 6.86
N GLN A 66 5.53 6.74 6.01
CA GLN A 66 6.36 7.87 6.46
C GLN A 66 5.59 8.83 7.38
N LYS A 67 4.30 9.08 7.09
CA LYS A 67 3.45 9.95 7.91
C LYS A 67 3.01 9.34 9.23
N LEU A 68 2.99 8.01 9.33
CA LEU A 68 2.70 7.28 10.58
C LEU A 68 3.93 7.14 11.48
N GLU A 69 5.13 7.32 10.92
CA GLU A 69 6.41 7.32 11.66
C GLU A 69 6.81 8.69 12.22
N ALA A 70 6.12 9.76 11.78
CA ALA A 70 6.40 11.16 12.12
C ALA A 70 5.37 11.76 13.11
#